data_AF-A0A7S4SDH3-F1
#
_entry.id   AF-A0A7S4SDH3-F1
#
_cell.length_a   1.000
_cell.length_b   1.000
_cell.length_c   1.000
_cell.angle_alpha   90.00
_cell.angle_beta   90.00
_cell.angle_gamma   90.00
#
_symmetry.space_group_name_H-M   'P 1'
#
loop_
_entity.id
_entity.type
_entity.pdbx_description
1 polymer ?
#
loop_
_entity_poly.entity_id
_entity_poly.type
_entity_poly.pdbx_seq_one_letter_code
_entity_poly.pdbx_strand_id
1 'polypeptide(L)'
;MAAAPSKPERVADSKHGGTGEGSAQAAKLAAAACLECGRADALLQCSRCGAPYCSQECQRRAWKGHRPVCQRPARDAPSLGEASSSSTGARRPGAEAAAPALEKCPDLKAELTGPLRVGWREYLAERGASRRAEVEKIKELEAFGLAILQALQRMPERMPLEATNGRCVVWVLGARDGIEKRQILLGGWEPLFSSLEVAWDIVLVGPELQEDMKVCVAPGRRVYTYACLAHEAKMEEHLRRPSFVSALNTGIGASVVHHMRSWIPTLGELLLLGRPVLFTCFGMHEAKVEDQIFKAMQASFAPHQEGGFSYVLEPDKPLSVCNALFTWVHGSRLSPAQLQERAIPFVDAQLRSAELFHFLKEARSHVNILADPEGAAHSNWAAMYDGRFVPCLKQALEEDDDDRGGVQTIVRCSMKTVASASRSPLAAAVLLDMGIEPALASFRSWAHRGHWTRHDWMVEEVVQRLEETETLLRGAGPRGTALDVSGGEPEEPFVCTFRVRASAAVLRKEPARDSPVVAKVQSGRVLRTRSRRGLWLRAAHGGREGWILGYHDKTNAGDMTDWDILGWEP
;
A
#
# COMPACT_ATOMS: atom_id res chain seq x y z
N MET A 1 -64.47 -9.72 6.46
CA MET A 1 -64.42 -9.29 7.87
C MET A 1 -63.53 -10.26 8.63
N ALA A 2 -62.50 -9.71 9.31
CA ALA A 2 -61.71 -10.25 10.42
C ALA A 2 -61.21 -11.72 10.40
N ALA A 3 -59.88 -11.89 10.43
CA ALA A 3 -59.17 -12.54 11.54
C ALA A 3 -57.65 -12.40 11.33
N ALA A 4 -56.97 -11.82 12.32
CA ALA A 4 -55.50 -11.68 12.39
C ALA A 4 -54.87 -12.97 12.95
N PRO A 5 -53.62 -13.34 12.56
CA PRO A 5 -52.92 -14.46 13.17
C PRO A 5 -52.17 -14.04 14.45
N SER A 6 -52.34 -14.87 15.47
CA SER A 6 -51.82 -14.80 16.84
C SER A 6 -50.31 -15.07 16.94
N LYS A 7 -49.64 -14.38 17.86
CA LYS A 7 -48.26 -14.63 18.32
C LYS A 7 -48.15 -15.99 19.04
N PRO A 8 -47.02 -16.71 18.93
CA PRO A 8 -46.76 -17.87 19.77
C PRO A 8 -46.13 -17.48 21.13
N GLU A 9 -46.61 -18.17 22.16
CA GLU A 9 -46.18 -18.14 23.56
C GLU A 9 -44.73 -18.63 23.75
N ARG A 10 -44.03 -18.02 24.70
CA ARG A 10 -42.73 -18.50 25.20
C ARG A 10 -42.96 -19.55 26.28
N VAL A 11 -42.49 -20.77 26.02
CA VAL A 11 -42.38 -21.85 27.00
C VAL A 11 -41.06 -21.72 27.75
N ALA A 12 -41.16 -21.81 29.08
CA ALA A 12 -40.03 -21.87 30.02
C ALA A 12 -39.58 -23.33 30.26
N ASP A 13 -38.41 -23.43 30.89
CA ASP A 13 -37.79 -24.60 31.53
C ASP A 13 -36.92 -25.53 30.67
N SER A 14 -35.60 -25.44 30.92
CA SER A 14 -34.77 -26.63 31.06
C SER A 14 -33.67 -26.40 32.11
N LYS A 15 -33.73 -27.20 33.17
CA LYS A 15 -32.68 -27.36 34.20
C LYS A 15 -31.57 -28.24 33.60
N HIS A 16 -30.33 -27.76 33.58
CA HIS A 16 -29.15 -28.61 33.41
C HIS A 16 -28.21 -28.41 34.60
N GLY A 17 -28.06 -29.48 35.38
CA GLY A 17 -26.99 -29.64 36.36
C GLY A 17 -25.71 -30.09 35.67
N GLY A 18 -24.59 -29.52 36.11
CA GLY A 18 -23.25 -29.91 35.71
C GLY A 18 -22.31 -29.65 36.89
N THR A 19 -21.88 -30.72 37.53
CA THR A 19 -20.97 -30.76 38.67
C THR A 19 -19.52 -30.70 38.21
N GLY A 20 -18.72 -29.87 38.89
CA GLY A 20 -17.36 -30.19 39.35
C GLY A 20 -16.23 -30.23 38.32
N GLU A 21 -15.39 -29.19 38.33
CA GLU A 21 -13.91 -29.22 38.32
C GLU A 21 -13.35 -27.88 37.79
N GLY A 22 -13.08 -26.93 38.70
CA GLY A 22 -12.51 -25.63 38.32
C GLY A 22 -12.14 -24.69 39.47
N SER A 23 -12.04 -25.19 40.71
CA SER A 23 -12.02 -24.34 41.90
C SER A 23 -10.63 -23.84 42.35
N ALA A 24 -9.54 -24.12 41.62
CA ALA A 24 -8.20 -23.73 42.06
C ALA A 24 -7.60 -22.52 41.32
N GLN A 25 -8.16 -22.09 40.18
CA GLN A 25 -7.61 -20.98 39.37
C GLN A 25 -8.40 -19.67 39.48
N ALA A 26 -9.59 -19.69 40.09
CA ALA A 26 -10.45 -18.51 40.29
C ALA A 26 -10.06 -17.64 41.50
N ALA A 27 -9.19 -18.13 42.40
CA ALA A 27 -8.87 -17.44 43.66
C ALA A 27 -7.71 -16.43 43.57
N LYS A 28 -7.13 -16.19 42.37
CA LYS A 28 -5.94 -15.31 42.20
C LYS A 28 -6.14 -14.08 41.30
N LEU A 29 -7.36 -13.82 40.86
CA LEU A 29 -7.75 -12.52 40.28
C LEU A 29 -8.64 -11.82 41.28
N ALA A 30 -8.03 -11.15 42.27
CA ALA A 30 -8.74 -10.06 42.94
C ALA A 30 -9.10 -9.07 41.84
N ALA A 31 -10.38 -9.01 41.48
CA ALA A 31 -10.84 -8.18 40.38
C ALA A 31 -10.49 -6.73 40.69
N ALA A 32 -9.54 -6.19 39.92
CA ALA A 32 -8.99 -4.88 40.20
C ALA A 32 -10.10 -3.84 40.00
N ALA A 33 -10.23 -2.90 40.94
CA ALA A 33 -11.23 -1.84 40.82
C ALA A 33 -10.90 -0.93 39.63
N CYS A 34 -11.91 -0.55 38.85
CA CYS A 34 -11.79 0.39 37.74
C CYS A 34 -11.15 1.69 38.24
N LEU A 35 -10.06 2.13 37.59
CA LEU A 35 -9.29 3.31 38.01
C LEU A 35 -10.12 4.60 37.98
N GLU A 36 -11.17 4.65 37.15
CA GLU A 36 -12.04 5.82 37.01
C GLU A 36 -13.23 5.81 37.99
N CYS A 37 -13.98 4.70 38.07
CA CYS A 37 -15.25 4.68 38.82
C CYS A 37 -15.24 3.76 40.06
N GLY A 38 -14.13 3.08 40.35
CA GLY A 38 -13.96 2.24 41.53
C GLY A 38 -14.73 0.90 41.51
N ARG A 39 -15.50 0.60 40.46
CA ARG A 39 -16.23 -0.68 40.37
C ARG A 39 -15.28 -1.87 40.26
N ALA A 40 -15.56 -2.94 40.99
CA ALA A 40 -14.71 -4.13 41.08
C ALA A 40 -14.75 -5.04 39.84
N ASP A 41 -15.50 -4.70 38.80
CA ASP A 41 -15.73 -5.51 37.60
C ASP A 41 -14.89 -5.05 36.39
N ALA A 42 -13.66 -4.58 36.62
CA ALA A 42 -12.82 -4.05 35.56
C ALA A 42 -12.25 -5.15 34.64
N LEU A 43 -12.95 -5.44 33.53
CA LEU A 43 -12.53 -6.41 32.53
C LEU A 43 -11.59 -5.85 31.46
N LEU A 44 -11.54 -4.52 31.31
CA LEU A 44 -10.69 -3.84 30.34
C LEU A 44 -9.38 -3.39 31.01
N GLN A 45 -8.25 -3.50 30.33
CA GLN A 45 -6.97 -3.01 30.82
C GLN A 45 -6.32 -2.07 29.80
N CYS A 46 -5.62 -1.04 30.29
CA CYS A 46 -4.75 -0.23 29.45
C CYS A 46 -3.69 -1.11 28.79
N SER A 47 -3.63 -1.15 27.46
CA SER A 47 -2.67 -1.97 26.71
C SER A 47 -1.21 -1.65 27.02
N ARG A 48 -0.93 -0.45 27.55
CA ARG A 48 0.44 0.01 27.83
C ARG A 48 0.93 -0.36 29.23
N CYS A 49 0.13 -0.08 30.26
CA CYS A 49 0.54 -0.25 31.66
C CYS A 49 -0.31 -1.25 32.46
N GLY A 50 -1.40 -1.78 31.89
CA GLY A 50 -2.29 -2.73 32.54
C GLY A 50 -3.33 -2.12 33.49
N ALA A 51 -3.44 -0.79 33.57
CA ALA A 51 -4.41 -0.14 34.45
C ALA A 51 -5.86 -0.60 34.18
N PRO A 52 -6.63 -0.98 35.21
CA PRO A 52 -7.96 -1.58 35.07
C PRO A 52 -9.07 -0.55 34.79
N TYR A 53 -9.98 -0.89 33.89
CA TYR A 53 -11.20 -0.14 33.56
C TYR A 53 -12.39 -1.10 33.34
N CYS A 54 -13.60 -0.68 33.70
CA CYS A 54 -14.80 -1.46 33.39
C CYS A 54 -15.35 -1.21 31.98
N SER A 55 -14.93 -0.13 31.31
CA SER A 55 -15.33 0.20 29.94
C SER A 55 -14.33 1.14 29.25
N GLN A 56 -14.38 1.22 27.92
CA GLN A 56 -13.59 2.19 27.14
C GLN A 56 -13.94 3.64 27.53
N GLU A 57 -15.18 3.92 27.91
CA GLU A 57 -15.61 5.26 28.33
C GLU A 57 -14.91 5.69 29.61
N CYS A 58 -14.80 4.79 30.61
CA CYS A 58 -14.03 5.02 31.82
C CYS A 58 -12.53 5.21 31.53
N GLN A 59 -11.96 4.47 30.58
CA GLN A 59 -10.59 4.68 30.14
C GLN A 59 -10.38 6.07 29.52
N ARG A 60 -11.29 6.53 28.65
CA ARG A 60 -11.22 7.87 28.01
C ARG A 60 -11.36 9.00 29.03
N ARG A 61 -12.26 8.88 30.00
CA ARG A 61 -12.42 9.87 31.09
C ARG A 61 -11.16 9.97 31.94
N ALA A 62 -10.61 8.83 32.36
CA ALA A 62 -9.37 8.78 33.14
C ALA A 62 -8.14 9.23 32.36
N TRP A 63 -8.18 9.24 31.01
CA TRP A 63 -6.99 9.42 30.17
C TRP A 63 -6.23 10.71 30.45
N LYS A 64 -6.92 11.82 30.74
CA LYS A 64 -6.25 13.11 31.05
C LYS A 64 -5.33 13.00 32.27
N GLY A 65 -5.76 12.31 33.33
CA GLY A 65 -4.97 12.08 34.55
C GLY A 65 -4.04 10.88 34.45
N HIS A 66 -4.41 9.87 33.65
CA HIS A 66 -3.64 8.64 33.49
C HIS A 66 -2.47 8.79 32.53
N ARG A 67 -2.59 9.58 31.46
CA ARG A 67 -1.57 9.73 30.40
C ARG A 67 -0.17 10.08 30.94
N PRO A 68 0.02 11.00 31.90
CA PRO A 68 1.36 11.34 32.42
C PRO A 68 2.02 10.18 33.18
N VAL A 69 1.22 9.31 33.81
CA VAL A 69 1.69 8.18 34.63
C VAL A 69 1.59 6.84 33.89
N CYS A 70 1.15 6.85 32.63
CA CYS A 70 1.03 5.68 31.77
C CYS A 70 2.41 5.23 31.29
N GLN A 71 3.20 4.68 32.21
CA GLN A 71 4.52 4.11 31.96
C GLN A 71 4.41 2.59 31.96
N ARG A 72 5.13 1.94 31.06
CA ARG A 72 5.18 0.48 30.98
C ARG A 72 5.83 -0.01 32.28
N PRO A 73 5.17 -0.83 33.11
CA PRO A 73 5.86 -1.41 34.26
C PRO A 73 7.06 -2.19 33.72
N ALA A 74 8.26 -1.86 34.20
CA ALA A 74 9.45 -2.67 33.99
C ALA A 74 9.13 -4.04 34.62
N ARG A 75 8.74 -5.01 33.79
CA ARG A 75 8.59 -6.37 34.28
C ARG A 75 10.00 -6.89 34.50
N ASP A 76 10.32 -7.19 35.74
CA ASP A 76 11.49 -7.95 36.14
C ASP A 76 11.56 -9.21 35.27
N ALA A 77 12.50 -9.22 34.32
CA ALA A 77 12.82 -10.40 33.55
C ALA A 77 13.55 -11.38 34.49
N PRO A 78 13.23 -12.69 34.48
CA PRO A 78 14.07 -13.68 35.12
C PRO A 78 15.45 -13.60 34.46
N SER A 79 16.48 -13.26 35.24
CA SER A 79 17.86 -13.25 34.80
C SER A 79 18.28 -14.67 34.40
N LEU A 80 18.35 -14.93 33.10
CA LEU A 80 19.08 -16.07 32.58
C LEU A 80 20.58 -15.78 32.79
N GLY A 81 21.23 -16.69 33.50
CA GLY A 81 22.58 -16.54 34.05
C GLY A 81 23.62 -16.15 33.01
N GLU A 82 24.43 -15.16 33.41
CA GLU A 82 25.66 -14.74 32.74
C GLU A 82 26.71 -15.84 32.86
N ALA A 83 27.02 -16.51 31.76
CA ALA A 83 28.27 -17.24 31.61
C ALA A 83 29.37 -16.23 31.25
N SER A 84 30.19 -15.89 32.25
CA SER A 84 31.46 -15.17 32.06
C SER A 84 32.39 -15.93 31.12
N SER A 85 32.79 -15.30 30.02
CA SER A 85 33.90 -15.75 29.18
C SER A 85 35.02 -14.72 29.23
N SER A 86 36.03 -15.03 30.05
CA SER A 86 37.34 -14.39 30.03
C SER A 86 38.14 -14.91 28.83
N SER A 87 38.37 -14.07 27.83
CA SER A 87 39.27 -14.40 26.71
C SER A 87 40.66 -13.79 26.91
N THR A 88 41.59 -14.58 27.44
CA THR A 88 43.03 -14.42 27.21
C THR A 88 43.50 -15.50 26.23
N GLY A 89 44.32 -15.09 25.28
CA GLY A 89 44.47 -15.74 23.98
C GLY A 89 45.32 -17.01 23.90
N ALA A 90 45.22 -17.67 22.75
CA ALA A 90 46.27 -18.46 22.12
C ALA A 90 45.87 -18.77 20.66
N ARG A 91 46.57 -18.17 19.69
CA ARG A 91 46.52 -18.56 18.28
C ARG A 91 47.11 -19.98 18.14
N ARG A 92 46.30 -20.94 17.69
CA ARG A 92 46.79 -22.19 17.09
C ARG A 92 46.50 -22.17 15.58
N PRO A 93 47.48 -22.53 14.72
CA PRO A 93 47.24 -22.80 13.32
C PRO A 93 46.90 -24.28 13.09
N GLY A 94 45.99 -24.55 12.15
CA GLY A 94 45.93 -25.83 11.44
C GLY A 94 44.92 -26.85 11.97
N ALA A 95 43.66 -26.71 11.55
CA ALA A 95 42.75 -27.83 11.28
C ALA A 95 41.59 -27.30 10.42
N GLU A 96 41.67 -27.49 9.11
CA GLU A 96 40.50 -27.42 8.23
C GLU A 96 39.53 -28.52 8.66
N ALA A 97 38.61 -28.17 9.56
CA ALA A 97 37.46 -29.00 9.85
C ALA A 97 36.62 -29.06 8.57
N ALA A 98 36.53 -30.25 7.98
CA ALA A 98 35.66 -30.52 6.86
C ALA A 98 34.26 -29.96 7.16
N ALA A 99 33.80 -29.04 6.31
CA ALA A 99 32.47 -28.47 6.43
C ALA A 99 31.47 -29.63 6.55
N PRO A 100 30.57 -29.63 7.55
CA PRO A 100 29.58 -30.68 7.69
C PRO A 100 28.83 -30.80 6.36
N ALA A 101 28.67 -32.05 5.89
CA ALA A 101 27.95 -32.33 4.66
C ALA A 101 26.62 -31.56 4.69
N LEU A 102 26.45 -30.61 3.77
CA LEU A 102 25.23 -29.81 3.67
C LEU A 102 24.06 -30.78 3.53
N GLU A 103 23.31 -30.93 4.61
CA GLU A 103 22.06 -31.67 4.61
C GLU A 103 21.17 -31.07 3.51
N LYS A 104 20.68 -31.91 2.59
CA LYS A 104 19.91 -31.43 1.44
C LYS A 104 18.73 -30.61 1.94
N CYS A 105 18.64 -29.37 1.46
CA CYS A 105 17.53 -28.50 1.81
C CYS A 105 16.21 -29.12 1.33
N PRO A 106 15.17 -29.22 2.18
CA PRO A 106 13.87 -29.74 1.76
C PRO A 106 13.31 -28.96 0.57
N ASP A 107 12.79 -29.69 -0.43
CA ASP A 107 12.02 -29.09 -1.52
C ASP A 107 10.59 -28.87 -1.02
N LEU A 108 10.34 -27.67 -0.48
CA LEU A 108 9.04 -27.31 0.08
C LEU A 108 7.92 -27.43 -0.96
N LYS A 109 8.23 -27.32 -2.26
CA LYS A 109 7.22 -27.43 -3.30
C LYS A 109 6.72 -28.86 -3.42
N ALA A 110 7.60 -29.85 -3.33
CA ALA A 110 7.24 -31.26 -3.34
C ALA A 110 6.45 -31.67 -2.09
N GLU A 111 6.65 -30.95 -0.98
CA GLU A 111 5.96 -31.15 0.29
C GLU A 111 4.62 -30.42 0.40
N LEU A 112 4.26 -29.54 -0.54
CA LEU A 112 2.95 -28.88 -0.55
C LEU A 112 1.84 -29.92 -0.68
N THR A 113 1.16 -30.20 0.42
CA THR A 113 0.05 -31.17 0.48
C THR A 113 -1.32 -30.48 0.46
N GLY A 114 -2.36 -31.29 0.31
CA GLY A 114 -3.76 -30.86 0.36
C GLY A 114 -4.43 -30.72 -1.02
N PRO A 115 -5.77 -30.68 -1.06
CA PRO A 115 -6.49 -30.53 -2.31
C PRO A 115 -6.17 -29.18 -2.96
N LEU A 116 -6.06 -29.17 -4.29
CA LEU A 116 -5.95 -27.93 -5.05
C LEU A 116 -7.19 -27.07 -4.75
N ARG A 117 -6.98 -25.91 -4.13
CA ARG A 117 -8.09 -25.01 -3.81
C ARG A 117 -8.49 -24.26 -5.07
N VAL A 118 -9.71 -24.52 -5.56
CA VAL A 118 -10.17 -23.99 -6.88
C VAL A 118 -10.90 -22.65 -6.79
N GLY A 119 -11.29 -22.20 -5.60
CA GLY A 119 -11.81 -20.84 -5.39
C GLY A 119 -12.68 -20.67 -4.16
N TRP A 120 -13.25 -19.47 -4.01
CA TRP A 120 -14.14 -19.15 -2.86
C TRP A 120 -15.35 -20.07 -2.78
N ARG A 121 -15.92 -20.47 -3.93
CA ARG A 121 -17.18 -21.22 -3.94
C ARG A 121 -17.03 -22.58 -3.28
N GLU A 122 -16.05 -23.36 -3.71
CA GLU A 122 -15.77 -24.70 -3.17
C GLU A 122 -15.36 -24.60 -1.71
N TYR A 123 -14.50 -23.62 -1.38
CA TYR A 123 -14.03 -23.41 -0.03
C TYR A 123 -15.14 -23.03 0.96
N LEU A 124 -16.02 -22.09 0.59
CA LEU A 124 -17.15 -21.67 1.41
C LEU A 124 -18.18 -22.80 1.56
N ALA A 125 -18.40 -23.60 0.52
CA ALA A 125 -19.25 -24.77 0.57
C ALA A 125 -18.73 -25.81 1.57
N GLU A 126 -17.43 -26.10 1.56
CA GLU A 126 -16.79 -27.00 2.54
C GLU A 126 -16.90 -26.49 3.98
N ARG A 127 -16.85 -25.17 4.17
CA ARG A 127 -17.04 -24.53 5.48
C ARG A 127 -18.51 -24.44 5.91
N GLY A 128 -19.45 -24.87 5.06
CA GLY A 128 -20.89 -24.73 5.31
C GLY A 128 -21.36 -23.28 5.35
N ALA A 129 -20.57 -22.35 4.81
CA ALA A 129 -20.87 -20.92 4.82
C ALA A 129 -21.79 -20.58 3.65
N SER A 130 -23.06 -20.34 3.97
CA SER A 130 -24.10 -20.04 2.97
C SER A 130 -24.71 -18.66 3.16
N ARG A 131 -24.59 -18.08 4.37
CA ARG A 131 -25.11 -16.75 4.68
C ARG A 131 -24.04 -15.70 4.42
N ARG A 132 -24.45 -14.52 3.92
CA ARG A 132 -23.56 -13.38 3.65
C ARG A 132 -22.62 -13.08 4.83
N ALA A 133 -23.15 -12.98 6.05
CA ALA A 133 -22.34 -12.68 7.24
C ALA A 133 -21.28 -13.76 7.55
N GLU A 134 -21.54 -15.03 7.23
CA GLU A 134 -20.56 -16.11 7.39
C GLU A 134 -19.47 -16.01 6.33
N VAL A 135 -19.87 -15.75 5.08
CA VAL A 135 -18.96 -15.55 3.96
C VAL A 135 -18.01 -14.38 4.24
N GLU A 136 -18.54 -13.23 4.66
CA GLU A 136 -17.72 -12.06 5.00
C GLU A 136 -16.77 -12.36 6.16
N LYS A 137 -17.25 -13.02 7.21
CA LYS A 137 -16.41 -13.42 8.34
C LYS A 137 -15.25 -14.32 7.92
N ILE A 138 -15.50 -15.30 7.05
CA ILE A 138 -14.44 -16.19 6.55
C ILE A 138 -13.47 -15.42 5.65
N LYS A 139 -13.96 -14.55 4.77
CA LYS A 139 -13.12 -13.71 3.92
C LYS A 139 -12.21 -12.80 4.74
N GLU A 140 -12.78 -12.06 5.68
CA GLU A 140 -12.03 -11.17 6.58
C GLU A 140 -10.96 -11.91 7.37
N LEU A 141 -11.16 -13.19 7.67
CA LEU A 141 -10.26 -13.98 8.49
C LEU A 141 -9.20 -14.74 7.67
N GLU A 142 -9.55 -15.29 6.50
CA GLU A 142 -8.74 -16.35 5.86
C GLU A 142 -8.27 -16.00 4.44
N ALA A 143 -8.72 -14.89 3.85
CA ALA A 143 -8.54 -14.61 2.43
C ALA A 143 -7.07 -14.60 1.97
N PHE A 144 -6.16 -13.98 2.72
CA PHE A 144 -4.77 -13.83 2.29
C PHE A 144 -3.97 -15.14 2.42
N GLY A 145 -4.15 -15.88 3.52
CA GLY A 145 -3.51 -17.18 3.70
C GLY A 145 -3.93 -18.17 2.59
N LEU A 146 -5.23 -18.17 2.25
CA LEU A 146 -5.76 -19.00 1.16
C LEU A 146 -5.26 -18.57 -0.22
N ALA A 147 -5.17 -17.26 -0.48
CA ALA A 147 -4.63 -16.74 -1.73
C ALA A 147 -3.17 -17.14 -1.93
N ILE A 148 -2.35 -17.03 -0.88
CA ILE A 148 -0.95 -17.48 -0.90
C ILE A 148 -0.85 -18.98 -1.13
N LEU A 149 -1.65 -19.79 -0.42
CA LEU A 149 -1.68 -21.24 -0.60
C LEU A 149 -2.00 -21.61 -2.05
N GLN A 150 -3.05 -21.03 -2.62
CA GLN A 150 -3.42 -21.29 -4.01
C GLN A 150 -2.32 -20.85 -4.99
N ALA A 151 -1.70 -19.68 -4.76
CA ALA A 151 -0.62 -19.20 -5.59
C ALA A 151 0.59 -20.14 -5.53
N LEU A 152 0.94 -20.68 -4.36
CA LEU A 152 2.01 -21.66 -4.17
C LEU A 152 1.70 -22.97 -4.91
N GLN A 153 0.47 -23.48 -4.79
CA GLN A 153 0.01 -24.66 -5.53
C GLN A 153 0.07 -24.49 -7.06
N ARG A 154 -0.01 -23.24 -7.55
CA ARG A 154 0.09 -22.88 -8.98
C ARG A 154 1.46 -22.30 -9.37
N MET A 155 2.44 -22.32 -8.47
CA MET A 155 3.76 -21.75 -8.74
C MET A 155 4.44 -22.50 -9.92
N PRO A 156 5.07 -21.80 -10.89
CA PRO A 156 5.76 -22.45 -12.00
C PRO A 156 6.81 -23.48 -11.54
N GLU A 157 6.94 -24.61 -12.24
CA GLU A 157 7.91 -25.69 -11.93
C GLU A 157 9.35 -25.21 -11.83
N ARG A 158 9.73 -24.25 -12.67
CA ARG A 158 11.09 -23.68 -12.72
C ARG A 158 11.48 -22.77 -11.54
N MET A 159 10.56 -22.47 -10.61
CA MET A 159 10.83 -21.58 -9.48
C MET A 159 11.10 -22.39 -8.21
N PRO A 160 12.29 -22.25 -7.60
CA PRO A 160 12.67 -23.03 -6.42
C PRO A 160 11.95 -22.52 -5.17
N LEU A 161 11.48 -23.44 -4.33
CA LEU A 161 10.92 -23.13 -3.00
C LEU A 161 11.73 -23.88 -1.94
N GLU A 162 12.69 -23.20 -1.34
CA GLU A 162 13.67 -23.80 -0.44
C GLU A 162 13.46 -23.32 1.00
N ALA A 163 13.64 -24.21 1.97
CA ALA A 163 13.68 -23.83 3.37
C ALA A 163 14.94 -23.00 3.69
N THR A 164 14.82 -22.05 4.62
CA THR A 164 15.97 -21.34 5.19
C THR A 164 16.17 -21.84 6.61
N ASN A 165 17.31 -22.50 6.87
CA ASN A 165 17.63 -23.11 8.16
C ASN A 165 16.55 -24.10 8.66
N GLY A 166 16.01 -24.92 7.75
CA GLY A 166 14.97 -25.90 8.07
C GLY A 166 13.59 -25.30 8.34
N ARG A 167 13.38 -24.02 8.02
CA ARG A 167 12.11 -23.30 8.21
C ARG A 167 11.66 -22.68 6.89
N CYS A 168 10.35 -22.59 6.68
CA CYS A 168 9.78 -21.77 5.62
C CYS A 168 9.75 -20.32 6.09
N VAL A 169 10.56 -19.46 5.46
CA VAL A 169 10.58 -18.03 5.77
C VAL A 169 9.74 -17.30 4.72
N VAL A 170 8.63 -16.69 5.12
CA VAL A 170 7.77 -15.90 4.23
C VAL A 170 7.84 -14.43 4.59
N TRP A 171 8.10 -13.58 3.60
CA TRP A 171 7.90 -12.14 3.74
C TRP A 171 6.52 -11.75 3.20
N VAL A 172 5.77 -10.98 3.97
CA VAL A 172 4.48 -10.42 3.57
C VAL A 172 4.63 -8.91 3.50
N LEU A 173 4.72 -8.38 2.28
CA LEU A 173 4.94 -6.96 2.03
C LEU A 173 3.61 -6.23 1.84
N GLY A 174 3.54 -4.99 2.34
CA GLY A 174 2.29 -4.22 2.38
C GLY A 174 1.35 -4.65 3.50
N ALA A 175 1.85 -5.41 4.48
CA ALA A 175 1.06 -5.93 5.59
C ALA A 175 0.57 -4.81 6.52
N ARG A 176 -0.58 -5.03 7.16
CA ARG A 176 -1.25 -4.11 8.08
C ARG A 176 -1.65 -4.82 9.37
N ASP A 177 -1.64 -4.08 10.48
CA ASP A 177 -2.02 -4.63 11.79
C ASP A 177 -3.48 -5.11 11.79
N GLY A 178 -4.37 -4.31 11.19
CA GLY A 178 -5.81 -4.56 11.18
C GLY A 178 -6.24 -5.73 10.29
N ILE A 179 -5.35 -6.23 9.43
CA ILE A 179 -5.67 -7.23 8.40
C ILE A 179 -4.73 -8.43 8.52
N GLU A 180 -3.57 -8.42 7.87
CA GLU A 180 -2.72 -9.62 7.74
C GLU A 180 -2.22 -10.10 9.12
N LYS A 181 -1.75 -9.17 9.97
CA LYS A 181 -1.33 -9.52 11.34
C LYS A 181 -2.49 -10.08 12.15
N ARG A 182 -3.65 -9.42 12.11
CA ARG A 182 -4.87 -9.89 12.79
C ARG A 182 -5.29 -11.28 12.32
N GLN A 183 -5.30 -11.53 11.01
CA GLN A 183 -5.64 -12.85 10.46
C GLN A 183 -4.71 -13.94 10.97
N ILE A 184 -3.39 -13.69 10.96
CA ILE A 184 -2.40 -14.64 11.48
C ILE A 184 -2.63 -14.92 12.96
N LEU A 185 -2.81 -13.87 13.78
CA LEU A 185 -3.01 -14.02 15.23
C LEU A 185 -4.34 -14.71 15.59
N LEU A 186 -5.36 -14.60 14.73
CA LEU A 186 -6.64 -15.27 14.89
C LEU A 186 -6.68 -16.66 14.22
N GLY A 187 -5.55 -17.17 13.72
CA GLY A 187 -5.45 -18.50 13.12
C GLY A 187 -6.03 -18.61 11.70
N GLY A 188 -6.35 -17.49 11.05
CA GLY A 188 -6.92 -17.48 9.72
C GLY A 188 -6.00 -18.01 8.61
N TRP A 189 -4.70 -18.12 8.89
CA TRP A 189 -3.69 -18.66 7.98
C TRP A 189 -3.37 -20.14 8.21
N GLU A 190 -4.09 -20.82 9.11
CA GLU A 190 -3.88 -22.25 9.40
C GLU A 190 -3.96 -23.16 8.14
N PRO A 191 -4.86 -22.93 7.16
CA PRO A 191 -4.85 -23.71 5.93
C PRO A 191 -3.53 -23.65 5.16
N LEU A 192 -2.84 -22.49 5.19
CA LEU A 192 -1.51 -22.34 4.59
C LEU A 192 -0.46 -23.06 5.43
N PHE A 193 -0.42 -22.82 6.74
CA PHE A 193 0.63 -23.36 7.60
C PHE A 193 0.61 -24.89 7.70
N SER A 194 -0.57 -25.49 7.65
CA SER A 194 -0.76 -26.95 7.67
C SER A 194 -0.48 -27.63 6.32
N SER A 195 -0.26 -26.86 5.24
CA SER A 195 0.08 -27.43 3.93
C SER A 195 1.54 -27.88 3.80
N LEU A 196 2.40 -27.50 4.74
CA LEU A 196 3.82 -27.87 4.79
C LEU A 196 4.17 -28.43 6.16
N GLU A 197 4.94 -29.52 6.19
CA GLU A 197 5.45 -30.14 7.42
C GLU A 197 6.75 -29.48 7.94
N VAL A 198 6.84 -28.15 7.78
CA VAL A 198 7.99 -27.36 8.25
C VAL A 198 7.53 -26.26 9.19
N ALA A 199 8.46 -25.80 10.01
CA ALA A 199 8.21 -24.65 10.86
C ALA A 199 8.29 -23.33 10.07
N TRP A 200 7.56 -22.31 10.49
CA TRP A 200 7.36 -21.06 9.75
C TRP A 200 7.95 -19.85 10.46
N ASP A 201 8.63 -18.99 9.70
CA ASP A 201 8.96 -17.63 10.10
C ASP A 201 8.24 -16.66 9.19
N ILE A 202 7.36 -15.85 9.76
CA ILE A 202 6.48 -14.94 9.03
C ILE A 202 6.93 -13.53 9.31
N VAL A 203 7.41 -12.84 8.28
CA VAL A 203 7.92 -11.48 8.36
C VAL A 203 6.91 -10.54 7.74
N LEU A 204 6.20 -9.77 8.55
CA LEU A 204 5.25 -8.76 8.12
C LEU A 204 5.98 -7.42 7.96
N VAL A 205 5.89 -6.82 6.78
CA VAL A 205 6.54 -5.54 6.47
C VAL A 205 5.54 -4.58 5.86
N GLY A 206 5.41 -3.40 6.44
CA GLY A 206 4.52 -2.37 5.91
C GLY A 206 4.52 -1.10 6.77
N PRO A 207 4.36 0.08 6.16
CA PRO A 207 4.38 1.37 6.87
C PRO A 207 3.18 1.57 7.81
N GLU A 208 2.11 0.78 7.65
CA GLU A 208 0.91 0.81 8.49
C GLU A 208 0.97 -0.17 9.68
N LEU A 209 2.05 -0.95 9.80
CA LEU A 209 2.27 -1.79 10.98
C LEU A 209 2.70 -0.93 12.16
N GLN A 210 2.27 -1.32 13.36
CA GLN A 210 2.95 -0.91 14.59
C GLN A 210 4.14 -1.82 14.80
N GLU A 211 5.31 -1.22 15.00
CA GLU A 211 6.53 -1.96 15.30
C GLU A 211 6.37 -2.65 16.65
N ASP A 212 6.18 -3.97 16.61
CA ASP A 212 6.17 -4.80 17.79
C ASP A 212 7.52 -5.49 17.90
N MET A 213 8.34 -5.08 18.87
CA MET A 213 9.65 -5.68 19.11
C MET A 213 9.57 -7.14 19.60
N LYS A 214 8.37 -7.72 19.70
CA LYS A 214 8.15 -9.07 20.21
C LYS A 214 7.73 -10.02 19.10
N VAL A 215 8.46 -11.13 19.01
CA VAL A 215 8.06 -12.28 18.21
C VAL A 215 6.80 -12.89 18.82
N CYS A 216 5.70 -12.96 18.05
CA CYS A 216 4.57 -13.80 18.45
C CYS A 216 4.92 -15.25 18.13
N VAL A 217 4.98 -16.08 19.18
CA VAL A 217 5.33 -17.50 19.04
C VAL A 217 4.06 -18.32 19.21
N ALA A 218 3.77 -19.14 18.21
CA ALA A 218 2.85 -20.26 18.31
C ALA A 218 3.63 -21.56 18.01
N PRO A 219 3.14 -22.75 18.37
CA PRO A 219 3.82 -24.00 18.03
C PRO A 219 4.16 -24.04 16.53
N GLY A 220 5.46 -24.22 16.23
CA GLY A 220 5.99 -24.22 14.86
C GLY A 220 6.10 -22.85 14.18
N ARG A 221 5.66 -21.75 14.77
CA ARG A 221 5.47 -20.45 14.09
C ARG A 221 6.10 -19.28 14.86
N ARG A 222 6.78 -18.40 14.14
CA ARG A 222 7.31 -17.14 14.66
C ARG A 222 6.87 -16.00 13.75
N VAL A 223 6.29 -14.95 14.32
CA VAL A 223 5.83 -13.77 13.57
C VAL A 223 6.68 -12.56 13.95
N TYR A 224 7.23 -11.88 12.94
CA TYR A 224 8.06 -10.69 13.04
C TYR A 224 7.36 -9.53 12.34
N THR A 225 7.48 -8.31 12.86
CA THR A 225 6.83 -7.11 12.29
C THR A 225 7.83 -5.98 12.11
N TYR A 226 7.82 -5.36 10.93
CA TYR A 226 8.66 -4.22 10.58
C TYR A 226 7.80 -3.08 10.02
N ALA A 227 7.74 -1.95 10.74
CA ALA A 227 6.93 -0.78 10.40
C ALA A 227 7.63 0.16 9.39
N CYS A 228 8.06 -0.39 8.26
CA CYS A 228 8.81 0.34 7.23
C CYS A 228 8.60 -0.29 5.85
N LEU A 229 9.28 0.24 4.83
CA LEU A 229 9.37 -0.40 3.52
C LEU A 229 10.38 -1.55 3.56
N ALA A 230 10.22 -2.54 2.67
CA ALA A 230 11.06 -3.75 2.68
C ALA A 230 12.56 -3.46 2.54
N HIS A 231 12.93 -2.51 1.68
CA HIS A 231 14.33 -2.10 1.49
C HIS A 231 14.90 -1.29 2.68
N GLU A 232 14.05 -0.87 3.62
CA GLU A 232 14.45 -0.16 4.85
C GLU A 232 14.50 -1.10 6.05
N ALA A 233 13.94 -2.31 5.94
CA ALA A 233 13.79 -3.25 7.03
C ALA A 233 15.14 -3.84 7.46
N LYS A 234 15.55 -3.55 8.70
CA LYS A 234 16.76 -4.11 9.32
C LYS A 234 16.47 -5.49 9.90
N MET A 235 16.33 -6.48 9.02
CA MET A 235 16.03 -7.85 9.40
C MET A 235 17.25 -8.58 9.98
N GLU A 236 17.00 -9.52 10.89
CA GLU A 236 18.01 -10.47 11.37
C GLU A 236 18.51 -11.35 10.22
N GLU A 237 19.77 -11.80 10.29
CA GLU A 237 20.42 -12.53 9.20
C GLU A 237 19.64 -13.77 8.76
N HIS A 238 19.05 -14.51 9.70
CA HIS A 238 18.27 -15.70 9.40
C HIS A 238 16.94 -15.41 8.67
N LEU A 239 16.47 -14.17 8.69
CA LEU A 239 15.24 -13.72 8.01
C LEU A 239 15.54 -13.08 6.64
N ARG A 240 16.78 -12.66 6.38
CA ARG A 240 17.18 -11.94 5.15
C ARG A 240 17.06 -12.77 3.87
N ARG A 241 16.95 -14.10 4.00
CA ARG A 241 16.83 -15.03 2.89
C ARG A 241 15.47 -15.72 2.95
N PRO A 242 14.40 -15.09 2.45
CA PRO A 242 13.09 -15.71 2.45
C PRO A 242 13.09 -16.97 1.57
N SER A 243 12.24 -17.94 1.92
CA SER A 243 11.84 -19.03 1.04
C SER A 243 11.04 -18.50 -0.13
N PHE A 244 10.13 -17.56 0.14
CA PHE A 244 9.41 -16.77 -0.87
C PHE A 244 8.89 -15.47 -0.26
N VAL A 245 8.48 -14.55 -1.13
CA VAL A 245 7.89 -13.26 -0.76
C VAL A 245 6.47 -13.18 -1.31
N SER A 246 5.56 -12.60 -0.53
CA SER A 246 4.19 -12.28 -0.90
C SER A 246 3.98 -10.77 -0.82
N ALA A 247 4.01 -10.09 -1.96
CA ALA A 247 3.76 -8.67 -2.10
C ALA A 247 2.27 -8.45 -2.41
N LEU A 248 1.48 -8.26 -1.36
CA LEU A 248 0.03 -8.14 -1.45
C LEU A 248 -0.36 -6.68 -1.65
N ASN A 249 -1.30 -6.43 -2.55
CA ASN A 249 -1.86 -5.09 -2.81
C ASN A 249 -0.77 -4.02 -2.99
N THR A 250 0.26 -4.32 -3.79
CA THR A 250 1.43 -3.44 -3.92
C THR A 250 1.08 -2.04 -4.43
N GLY A 251 -0.07 -1.90 -5.10
CA GLY A 251 -0.42 -0.66 -5.80
C GLY A 251 0.49 -0.39 -6.99
N ILE A 252 1.39 -1.32 -7.34
CA ILE A 252 2.14 -1.28 -8.58
C ILE A 252 1.13 -1.44 -9.71
N GLY A 253 1.08 -0.45 -10.59
CA GLY A 253 0.10 -0.39 -11.68
C GLY A 253 -1.24 0.23 -11.31
N ALA A 254 -1.45 0.63 -10.05
CA ALA A 254 -2.57 1.47 -9.69
C ALA A 254 -2.54 2.78 -10.49
N SER A 255 -3.70 3.39 -10.74
CA SER A 255 -3.77 4.67 -11.46
C SER A 255 -3.04 5.81 -10.74
N VAL A 256 -2.74 5.62 -9.45
CA VAL A 256 -2.09 6.59 -8.58
C VAL A 256 -0.57 6.34 -8.57
N VAL A 257 0.14 6.97 -9.52
CA VAL A 257 1.56 6.72 -9.81
C VAL A 257 2.48 6.88 -8.59
N HIS A 258 2.19 7.82 -7.68
CA HIS A 258 3.03 8.06 -6.51
C HIS A 258 3.07 6.87 -5.53
N HIS A 259 2.01 6.04 -5.49
CA HIS A 259 2.02 4.81 -4.71
C HIS A 259 2.99 3.77 -5.30
N MET A 260 3.15 3.76 -6.63
CA MET A 260 4.05 2.82 -7.31
C MET A 260 5.51 3.16 -7.05
N ARG A 261 5.83 4.45 -6.93
CA ARG A 261 7.21 4.94 -6.88
C ARG A 261 7.99 4.45 -5.66
N SER A 262 7.36 4.41 -4.49
CA SER A 262 7.98 3.91 -3.25
C SER A 262 8.32 2.42 -3.32
N TRP A 263 7.71 1.67 -4.25
CA TRP A 263 7.98 0.26 -4.46
C TRP A 263 9.17 -0.01 -5.38
N ILE A 264 9.63 0.95 -6.17
CA ILE A 264 10.69 0.70 -7.16
C ILE A 264 12.01 0.24 -6.52
N PRO A 265 12.50 0.85 -5.41
CA PRO A 265 13.68 0.33 -4.71
C PRO A 265 13.44 -1.06 -4.13
N THR A 266 12.26 -1.30 -3.53
CA THR A 266 11.87 -2.62 -3.01
C THR A 266 11.88 -3.68 -4.10
N LEU A 267 11.31 -3.39 -5.27
CA LEU A 267 11.28 -4.31 -6.41
C LEU A 267 12.70 -4.62 -6.89
N GLY A 268 13.58 -3.62 -6.93
CA GLY A 268 15.00 -3.80 -7.21
C GLY A 268 15.65 -4.83 -6.30
N GLU A 269 15.54 -4.64 -4.99
CA GLU A 269 16.08 -5.58 -3.99
C GLU A 269 15.47 -6.98 -4.12
N LEU A 270 14.15 -7.08 -4.34
CA LEU A 270 13.47 -8.35 -4.54
C LEU A 270 13.98 -9.12 -5.77
N LEU A 271 14.27 -8.41 -6.87
CA LEU A 271 14.85 -9.02 -8.06
C LEU A 271 16.32 -9.44 -7.83
N LEU A 272 17.08 -8.71 -7.01
CA LEU A 272 18.44 -9.11 -6.62
C LEU A 272 18.47 -10.32 -5.70
N LEU A 273 17.47 -10.46 -4.83
CA LEU A 273 17.36 -11.61 -3.93
C LEU A 273 17.22 -12.94 -4.69
N GLY A 274 16.68 -12.93 -5.91
CA GLY A 274 16.52 -14.13 -6.74
C GLY A 274 15.64 -15.20 -6.07
N ARG A 275 14.67 -14.78 -5.26
CA ARG A 275 13.67 -15.65 -4.63
C ARG A 275 12.31 -15.50 -5.32
N PRO A 276 11.42 -16.50 -5.27
CA PRO A 276 10.08 -16.35 -5.80
C PRO A 276 9.33 -15.23 -5.06
N VAL A 277 8.73 -14.33 -5.83
CA VAL A 277 7.91 -13.23 -5.32
C VAL A 277 6.54 -13.32 -5.97
N LEU A 278 5.53 -13.47 -5.13
CA LEU A 278 4.12 -13.38 -5.51
C LEU A 278 3.70 -11.91 -5.49
N PHE A 279 3.36 -11.36 -6.64
CA PHE A 279 2.65 -10.09 -6.77
C PHE A 279 1.18 -10.33 -6.99
N THR A 280 0.36 -9.40 -6.52
CA THR A 280 -1.09 -9.45 -6.67
C THR A 280 -1.64 -8.09 -7.07
N CYS A 281 -2.59 -8.06 -8.01
CA CYS A 281 -3.22 -6.82 -8.47
C CYS A 281 -4.73 -6.97 -8.69
N PHE A 282 -5.44 -5.83 -8.73
CA PHE A 282 -6.91 -5.78 -8.76
C PHE A 282 -7.52 -6.04 -10.13
N GLY A 283 -6.76 -5.85 -11.22
CA GLY A 283 -7.30 -6.07 -12.55
C GLY A 283 -6.30 -5.87 -13.68
N MET A 284 -6.82 -6.02 -14.91
CA MET A 284 -6.00 -6.04 -16.13
C MET A 284 -5.22 -4.76 -16.40
N HIS A 285 -5.70 -3.60 -15.92
CA HIS A 285 -4.97 -2.35 -16.05
C HIS A 285 -3.69 -2.36 -15.22
N GLU A 286 -3.80 -2.71 -13.93
CA GLU A 286 -2.64 -2.80 -13.04
C GLU A 286 -1.67 -3.88 -13.52
N ALA A 287 -2.19 -5.05 -13.92
CA ALA A 287 -1.41 -6.12 -14.51
C ALA A 287 -0.61 -5.66 -15.74
N LYS A 288 -1.21 -4.89 -16.65
CA LYS A 288 -0.51 -4.36 -17.83
C LYS A 288 0.69 -3.49 -17.43
N VAL A 289 0.53 -2.65 -16.40
CA VAL A 289 1.59 -1.75 -15.93
C VAL A 289 2.66 -2.52 -15.15
N GLU A 290 2.28 -3.50 -14.32
CA GLU A 290 3.22 -4.43 -13.68
C GLU A 290 4.08 -5.16 -14.72
N ASP A 291 3.47 -5.73 -15.76
CA ASP A 291 4.15 -6.40 -16.88
C ASP A 291 5.16 -5.45 -17.57
N GLN A 292 4.80 -4.19 -17.80
CA GLN A 292 5.71 -3.19 -18.36
C GLN A 292 6.91 -2.92 -17.43
N ILE A 293 6.69 -2.78 -16.12
CA ILE A 293 7.77 -2.59 -15.13
C ILE A 293 8.68 -3.81 -15.11
N PHE A 294 8.12 -5.01 -15.02
CA PHE A 294 8.89 -6.26 -14.97
C PHE A 294 9.73 -6.44 -16.24
N LYS A 295 9.16 -6.16 -17.41
CA LYS A 295 9.91 -6.19 -18.67
C LYS A 295 11.01 -5.13 -18.72
N ALA A 296 10.74 -3.90 -18.25
CA ALA A 296 11.76 -2.86 -18.18
C ALA A 296 12.92 -3.23 -17.24
N MET A 297 12.65 -3.98 -16.18
CA MET A 297 13.68 -4.52 -15.28
C MET A 297 14.25 -5.87 -15.73
N GLN A 298 13.84 -6.38 -16.90
CA GLN A 298 14.12 -7.74 -17.40
C GLN A 298 13.95 -8.83 -16.35
N ALA A 299 12.91 -8.69 -15.52
CA ALA A 299 12.53 -9.68 -14.55
C ALA A 299 12.12 -10.98 -15.26
N SER A 300 12.39 -12.12 -14.64
CA SER A 300 11.83 -13.39 -15.09
C SER A 300 10.52 -13.65 -14.34
N PHE A 301 9.39 -13.51 -15.03
CA PHE A 301 8.07 -13.67 -14.43
C PHE A 301 7.17 -14.60 -15.24
N ALA A 302 6.13 -15.13 -14.60
CA ALA A 302 5.05 -15.85 -15.25
C ALA A 302 3.94 -14.86 -15.67
N PRO A 303 3.16 -15.14 -16.72
CA PRO A 303 1.99 -14.31 -17.05
C PRO A 303 1.03 -14.20 -15.86
N HIS A 304 0.33 -13.07 -15.78
CA HIS A 304 -0.74 -12.86 -14.80
C HIS A 304 -1.79 -13.98 -14.92
N GLN A 305 -2.18 -14.56 -13.79
CA GLN A 305 -3.19 -15.60 -13.72
C GLN A 305 -4.33 -15.18 -12.79
N GLU A 306 -5.55 -15.59 -13.11
CA GLU A 306 -6.69 -15.38 -12.23
C GLU A 306 -6.51 -16.15 -10.91
N GLY A 307 -6.61 -15.41 -9.81
CA GLY A 307 -6.84 -16.00 -8.49
C GLY A 307 -8.19 -16.70 -8.49
N GLY A 308 -8.28 -17.95 -8.03
CA GLY A 308 -9.59 -18.59 -7.83
C GLY A 308 -10.40 -17.92 -6.69
N PHE A 309 -9.76 -17.05 -5.91
CA PHE A 309 -10.41 -16.20 -4.90
C PHE A 309 -10.85 -14.82 -5.44
N SER A 310 -10.82 -14.62 -6.77
CA SER A 310 -11.21 -13.38 -7.45
C SER A 310 -12.73 -13.16 -7.59
N TYR A 311 -13.55 -14.16 -7.25
CA TYR A 311 -14.99 -14.08 -7.51
C TYR A 311 -15.71 -13.09 -6.58
N VAL A 312 -16.10 -11.98 -7.20
CA VAL A 312 -17.08 -11.02 -6.72
C VAL A 312 -18.44 -11.74 -6.61
N LEU A 313 -18.94 -11.95 -5.40
CA LEU A 313 -20.25 -12.57 -5.18
C LEU A 313 -21.43 -11.62 -5.48
N GLU A 314 -21.18 -10.33 -5.68
CA GLU A 314 -22.20 -9.31 -5.98
C GLU A 314 -21.71 -8.38 -7.12
N PRO A 315 -22.35 -8.35 -8.32
CA PRO A 315 -21.95 -7.54 -9.49
C PRO A 315 -21.69 -6.04 -9.21
N ASP A 316 -22.20 -5.58 -8.09
CA ASP A 316 -22.30 -4.21 -7.61
C ASP A 316 -21.38 -3.91 -6.41
N LYS A 317 -20.69 -4.91 -5.84
CA LYS A 317 -19.75 -4.71 -4.72
C LYS A 317 -18.44 -5.47 -4.94
N PRO A 318 -17.36 -4.81 -5.43
CA PRO A 318 -16.04 -5.39 -5.35
C PRO A 318 -15.64 -5.45 -3.88
N LEU A 319 -15.88 -6.59 -3.23
CA LEU A 319 -15.21 -6.91 -1.98
C LEU A 319 -13.71 -6.94 -2.29
N SER A 320 -13.01 -5.89 -1.86
CA SER A 320 -11.59 -5.61 -2.06
C SER A 320 -10.65 -6.61 -1.38
N VAL A 321 -11.16 -7.77 -0.96
CA VAL A 321 -10.50 -8.58 0.06
C VAL A 321 -9.50 -9.56 -0.54
N CYS A 322 -9.52 -9.87 -1.84
CA CYS A 322 -8.39 -10.57 -2.48
C CYS A 322 -8.34 -10.36 -4.01
N ASN A 323 -7.34 -9.59 -4.43
CA ASN A 323 -6.66 -9.58 -5.72
C ASN A 323 -7.17 -10.55 -6.82
N ALA A 324 -7.62 -9.96 -7.93
CA ALA A 324 -8.14 -10.72 -9.07
C ALA A 324 -7.06 -11.54 -9.77
N LEU A 325 -5.83 -11.02 -9.79
CA LEU A 325 -4.73 -11.58 -10.55
C LEU A 325 -3.49 -11.75 -9.66
N PHE A 326 -2.74 -12.81 -9.90
CA PHE A 326 -1.43 -13.02 -9.29
C PHE A 326 -0.35 -13.27 -10.33
N THR A 327 0.87 -12.90 -9.98
CA THR A 327 2.06 -12.99 -10.83
C THR A 327 3.23 -13.48 -10.01
N TRP A 328 3.88 -14.54 -10.48
CA TRP A 328 5.15 -14.98 -9.90
C TRP A 328 6.32 -14.32 -10.62
N VAL A 329 7.21 -13.70 -9.87
CA VAL A 329 8.44 -13.05 -10.34
C VAL A 329 9.64 -13.72 -9.67
N HIS A 330 10.74 -13.91 -10.40
CA HIS A 330 11.95 -14.57 -9.89
C HIS A 330 13.19 -14.02 -10.60
N GLY A 331 13.91 -13.13 -9.93
CA GLY A 331 15.18 -12.59 -10.42
C GLY A 331 15.07 -11.66 -11.63
N SER A 332 16.20 -11.06 -12.01
CA SER A 332 16.38 -10.29 -13.24
C SER A 332 17.50 -10.88 -14.11
N ARG A 333 17.42 -10.68 -15.43
CA ARG A 333 18.51 -10.99 -16.37
C ARG A 333 19.61 -9.92 -16.40
N LEU A 334 19.34 -8.75 -15.82
CA LEU A 334 20.32 -7.69 -15.68
C LEU A 334 21.33 -8.05 -14.59
N SER A 335 22.59 -7.64 -14.78
CA SER A 335 23.55 -7.69 -13.67
C SER A 335 23.09 -6.77 -12.52
N PRO A 336 23.54 -6.98 -11.28
CA PRO A 336 23.20 -6.10 -10.17
C PRO A 336 23.49 -4.62 -10.45
N ALA A 337 24.61 -4.32 -11.11
CA ALA A 337 24.97 -2.97 -11.52
C ALA A 337 24.00 -2.40 -12.57
N GLN A 338 23.66 -3.18 -13.61
CA GLN A 338 22.69 -2.73 -14.62
C GLN A 338 21.29 -2.48 -14.02
N LEU A 339 20.86 -3.32 -13.07
CA LEU A 339 19.58 -3.14 -12.40
C LEU A 339 19.58 -1.87 -11.53
N GLN A 340 20.60 -1.70 -10.67
CA GLN A 340 20.70 -0.58 -9.72
C GLN A 340 21.02 0.77 -10.38
N GLU A 341 21.95 0.78 -11.35
CA GLU A 341 22.46 2.03 -11.92
C GLU A 341 21.68 2.49 -13.16
N ARG A 342 20.91 1.59 -13.81
CA ARG A 342 20.19 1.91 -15.05
C ARG A 342 18.70 1.63 -14.97
N ALA A 343 18.29 0.39 -14.72
CA ALA A 343 16.88 0.00 -14.79
C ALA A 343 16.01 0.70 -13.73
N ILE A 344 16.45 0.66 -12.47
CA ILE A 344 15.73 1.29 -11.35
C ILE A 344 15.62 2.82 -11.56
N PRO A 345 16.71 3.56 -11.85
CA PRO A 345 16.61 4.99 -12.16
C PRO A 345 15.74 5.30 -13.37
N PHE A 346 15.78 4.46 -14.41
CA PHE A 346 14.93 4.63 -15.59
C PHE A 346 13.44 4.48 -15.24
N VAL A 347 13.06 3.43 -14.53
CA VAL A 347 11.66 3.20 -14.12
C VAL A 347 11.21 4.32 -13.17
N ASP A 348 12.04 4.71 -12.20
CA ASP A 348 11.72 5.82 -11.29
C ASP A 348 11.54 7.13 -12.06
N ALA A 349 12.40 7.45 -13.03
CA ALA A 349 12.26 8.63 -13.89
C ALA A 349 10.96 8.60 -14.72
N GLN A 350 10.59 7.45 -15.29
CA GLN A 350 9.32 7.29 -16.01
C GLN A 350 8.12 7.53 -15.10
N LEU A 351 8.12 6.97 -13.88
CA LEU A 351 7.03 7.16 -12.92
C LEU A 351 6.94 8.61 -12.41
N ARG A 352 8.06 9.24 -12.05
CA ARG A 352 8.07 10.67 -11.66
C ARG A 352 7.51 11.56 -12.76
N SER A 353 7.87 11.25 -14.02
CA SER A 353 7.38 11.97 -15.18
C SER A 353 5.89 11.75 -15.39
N ALA A 354 5.42 10.50 -15.31
CA ALA A 354 4.01 10.16 -15.42
C ALA A 354 3.19 10.82 -14.31
N GLU A 355 3.67 10.81 -13.06
CA GLU A 355 3.05 11.50 -11.92
C GLU A 355 2.91 12.99 -12.19
N LEU A 356 3.99 13.66 -12.62
CA LEU A 356 3.96 15.09 -12.95
C LEU A 356 2.93 15.39 -14.04
N PHE A 357 2.98 14.70 -15.18
CA PHE A 357 2.10 15.01 -16.30
C PHE A 357 0.65 14.59 -16.08
N HIS A 358 0.40 13.57 -15.26
CA HIS A 358 -0.94 13.25 -14.78
C HIS A 358 -1.47 14.35 -13.86
N PHE A 359 -0.64 14.79 -12.90
CA PHE A 359 -0.98 15.90 -12.03
C PHE A 359 -1.26 17.19 -12.82
N LEU A 360 -0.48 17.51 -13.85
CA LEU A 360 -0.74 18.69 -14.69
C LEU A 360 -2.17 18.66 -15.24
N LYS A 361 -2.62 17.51 -15.77
CA LYS A 361 -3.99 17.30 -16.29
C LYS A 361 -5.05 17.77 -15.28
N GLU A 362 -4.81 17.50 -14.00
CA GLU A 362 -5.77 17.63 -12.91
C GLU A 362 -5.55 18.87 -12.02
N ALA A 363 -4.39 19.51 -12.11
CA ALA A 363 -3.95 20.56 -11.19
C ALA A 363 -4.97 21.71 -11.08
N ARG A 364 -5.55 22.13 -12.22
CA ARG A 364 -6.60 23.17 -12.22
C ARG A 364 -7.85 22.74 -11.46
N SER A 365 -8.28 21.48 -11.62
CA SER A 365 -9.43 20.95 -10.88
C SER A 365 -9.15 20.98 -9.39
N HIS A 366 -7.97 20.56 -8.94
CA HIS A 366 -7.61 20.66 -7.52
C HIS A 366 -7.56 22.10 -7.01
N VAL A 367 -6.98 23.03 -7.76
CA VAL A 367 -6.96 24.46 -7.39
C VAL A 367 -8.38 25.00 -7.22
N ASN A 368 -9.28 24.67 -8.16
CA ASN A 368 -10.68 25.08 -8.10
C ASN A 368 -11.42 24.47 -6.89
N ILE A 369 -11.21 23.18 -6.61
CA ILE A 369 -11.78 22.50 -5.43
C ILE A 369 -11.31 23.18 -4.15
N LEU A 370 -10.02 23.54 -4.03
CA LEU A 370 -9.51 24.21 -2.83
C LEU A 370 -10.00 25.66 -2.73
N ALA A 371 -10.23 26.34 -3.86
CA ALA A 371 -10.76 27.70 -3.88
C ALA A 371 -12.23 27.78 -3.45
N ASP A 372 -13.03 26.77 -3.81
CA ASP A 372 -14.45 26.63 -3.47
C ASP A 372 -14.80 25.17 -3.13
N PRO A 373 -14.48 24.70 -1.91
CA PRO A 373 -14.67 23.30 -1.51
C PRO A 373 -16.11 22.79 -1.61
N GLU A 374 -17.10 23.67 -1.48
CA GLU A 374 -18.52 23.28 -1.48
C GLU A 374 -19.12 23.32 -2.88
N GLY A 375 -18.87 24.39 -3.65
CA GLY A 375 -19.44 24.55 -4.99
C GLY A 375 -18.67 23.81 -6.08
N ALA A 376 -17.37 23.62 -5.93
CA ALA A 376 -16.50 23.11 -6.99
C ALA A 376 -16.12 21.63 -6.85
N ALA A 377 -16.24 21.02 -5.65
CA ALA A 377 -15.80 19.65 -5.35
C ALA A 377 -16.30 18.63 -6.38
N HIS A 378 -17.62 18.46 -6.50
CA HIS A 378 -18.20 17.42 -7.36
C HIS A 378 -17.93 17.62 -8.85
N SER A 379 -18.12 18.84 -9.36
CA SER A 379 -17.99 19.14 -10.78
C SER A 379 -16.55 19.00 -11.27
N ASN A 380 -15.58 19.52 -10.50
CA ASN A 380 -14.17 19.42 -10.86
C ASN A 380 -13.63 18.00 -10.62
N TRP A 381 -14.10 17.30 -9.59
CA TRP A 381 -13.77 15.90 -9.39
C TRP A 381 -14.26 15.03 -10.55
N ALA A 382 -15.52 15.18 -10.96
CA ALA A 382 -16.07 14.45 -12.11
C ALA A 382 -15.32 14.76 -13.43
N ALA A 383 -14.85 16.00 -13.61
CA ALA A 383 -14.08 16.40 -14.78
C ALA A 383 -12.70 15.71 -14.88
N MET A 384 -12.02 15.43 -13.75
CA MET A 384 -10.70 14.76 -13.76
C MET A 384 -10.75 13.37 -14.42
N TYR A 385 -11.85 12.65 -14.18
CA TYR A 385 -12.07 11.30 -14.71
C TYR A 385 -12.71 11.28 -16.10
N ASP A 386 -12.76 12.40 -16.83
CA ASP A 386 -13.43 12.53 -18.14
C ASP A 386 -14.91 12.06 -18.08
N GLY A 387 -15.58 12.20 -16.93
CA GLY A 387 -16.93 11.66 -16.72
C GLY A 387 -17.00 10.14 -16.57
N ARG A 388 -15.88 9.40 -16.65
CA ARG A 388 -15.76 7.98 -16.27
C ARG A 388 -15.69 7.87 -14.75
N PHE A 389 -16.73 8.38 -14.09
CA PHE A 389 -16.91 8.18 -12.67
C PHE A 389 -17.14 6.68 -12.45
N VAL A 390 -16.26 6.02 -11.72
CA VAL A 390 -16.48 4.61 -11.36
C VAL A 390 -17.74 4.59 -10.48
N PRO A 391 -18.84 3.94 -10.88
CA PRO A 391 -20.10 4.00 -10.13
C PRO A 391 -19.95 3.63 -8.65
N CYS A 392 -19.02 2.71 -8.33
CA CYS A 392 -18.71 2.34 -6.95
C CYS A 392 -18.05 3.47 -6.14
N LEU A 393 -17.25 4.35 -6.76
CA LEU A 393 -16.69 5.52 -6.06
C LEU A 393 -17.78 6.57 -5.82
N LYS A 394 -18.74 6.70 -6.73
CA LYS A 394 -19.89 7.61 -6.56
C LYS A 394 -20.72 7.14 -5.38
N GLN A 395 -21.04 5.86 -5.37
CA GLN A 395 -21.77 5.22 -4.28
C GLN A 395 -20.99 5.32 -2.96
N ALA A 396 -19.68 5.08 -2.94
CA ALA A 396 -18.87 5.23 -1.72
C ALA A 396 -18.83 6.67 -1.19
N LEU A 397 -18.88 7.68 -2.07
CA LEU A 397 -19.01 9.09 -1.69
C LEU A 397 -20.44 9.46 -1.25
N GLU A 398 -21.45 8.80 -1.82
CA GLU A 398 -22.88 8.98 -1.46
C GLU A 398 -23.26 8.24 -0.17
N GLU A 399 -22.59 7.13 0.14
CA GLU A 399 -22.72 6.33 1.36
C GLU A 399 -21.87 6.88 2.53
N ASP A 400 -21.16 7.98 2.32
CA ASP A 400 -20.29 8.59 3.34
C ASP A 400 -21.14 9.13 4.53
N ASP A 401 -20.67 8.89 5.75
CA ASP A 401 -21.44 8.84 7.03
C ASP A 401 -22.06 10.17 7.51
N ASP A 402 -21.93 11.27 6.76
CA ASP A 402 -22.28 12.62 7.22
C ASP A 402 -23.32 13.39 6.39
N ASP A 403 -24.00 12.72 5.44
CA ASP A 403 -25.05 13.26 4.57
C ASP A 403 -24.58 14.40 3.64
N ARG A 404 -23.27 14.58 3.44
CA ARG A 404 -22.70 15.69 2.63
C ARG A 404 -22.31 15.31 1.21
N GLY A 405 -22.65 14.10 0.78
CA GLY A 405 -22.30 13.60 -0.54
C GLY A 405 -20.79 13.41 -0.75
N GLY A 406 -20.00 13.25 0.31
CA GLY A 406 -18.57 12.93 0.18
C GLY A 406 -17.66 14.12 -0.16
N VAL A 407 -18.12 15.36 -0.01
CA VAL A 407 -17.31 16.58 -0.20
C VAL A 407 -16.04 16.53 0.65
N GLN A 408 -16.14 16.11 1.90
CA GLN A 408 -15.01 15.91 2.82
C GLN A 408 -13.94 14.99 2.24
N THR A 409 -14.35 13.90 1.57
CA THR A 409 -13.45 12.92 0.98
C THR A 409 -12.78 13.51 -0.27
N ILE A 410 -13.53 14.20 -1.13
CA ILE A 410 -13.00 14.89 -2.32
C ILE A 410 -11.97 15.95 -1.92
N VAL A 411 -12.28 16.77 -0.92
CA VAL A 411 -11.41 17.83 -0.42
C VAL A 411 -10.14 17.25 0.21
N ARG A 412 -10.29 16.24 1.07
CA ARG A 412 -9.17 15.53 1.67
C ARG A 412 -8.24 14.93 0.61
N CYS A 413 -8.79 14.25 -0.40
CA CYS A 413 -8.02 13.69 -1.50
C CYS A 413 -7.33 14.78 -2.35
N SER A 414 -8.01 15.89 -2.62
CA SER A 414 -7.43 17.02 -3.36
C SER A 414 -6.25 17.64 -2.59
N MET A 415 -6.42 17.87 -1.29
CA MET A 415 -5.35 18.41 -0.45
C MET A 415 -4.15 17.46 -0.36
N LYS A 416 -4.38 16.15 -0.20
CA LYS A 416 -3.31 15.13 -0.25
C LYS A 416 -2.55 15.15 -1.56
N THR A 417 -3.26 15.21 -2.68
CA THR A 417 -2.68 15.21 -4.02
C THR A 417 -1.83 16.46 -4.24
N VAL A 418 -2.35 17.63 -3.87
CA VAL A 418 -1.61 18.90 -3.94
C VAL A 418 -0.38 18.90 -3.05
N ALA A 419 -0.47 18.38 -1.81
CA ALA A 419 0.68 18.28 -0.91
C ALA A 419 1.75 17.33 -1.45
N SER A 420 1.36 16.15 -1.94
CA SER A 420 2.27 15.18 -2.55
C SER A 420 2.96 15.76 -3.78
N ALA A 421 2.20 16.37 -4.69
CA ALA A 421 2.72 16.97 -5.91
C ALA A 421 3.68 18.13 -5.60
N SER A 422 3.40 18.94 -4.58
CA SER A 422 4.25 20.09 -4.20
C SER A 422 5.65 19.70 -3.72
N ARG A 423 5.91 18.41 -3.46
CA ARG A 423 7.28 17.91 -3.22
C ARG A 423 8.16 17.96 -4.46
N SER A 424 7.55 18.01 -5.64
CA SER A 424 8.23 18.34 -6.90
C SER A 424 8.28 19.87 -7.03
N PRO A 425 9.48 20.49 -7.08
CA PRO A 425 9.60 21.94 -7.27
C PRO A 425 8.89 22.44 -8.52
N LEU A 426 8.84 21.61 -9.57
CA LEU A 426 8.19 21.94 -10.83
C LEU A 426 6.67 21.94 -10.74
N ALA A 427 6.08 20.97 -10.04
CA ALA A 427 4.64 20.95 -9.80
C ALA A 427 4.22 22.09 -8.87
N ALA A 428 5.03 22.40 -7.84
CA ALA A 428 4.86 23.57 -6.99
C ALA A 428 4.88 24.88 -7.79
N ALA A 429 5.83 25.03 -8.72
CA ALA A 429 5.90 26.20 -9.61
C ALA A 429 4.66 26.33 -10.51
N VAL A 430 4.15 25.21 -11.03
CA VAL A 430 2.90 25.19 -11.81
C VAL A 430 1.71 25.64 -10.96
N LEU A 431 1.58 25.13 -9.74
CA LEU A 431 0.52 25.55 -8.82
C LEU A 431 0.58 27.05 -8.50
N LEU A 432 1.77 27.58 -8.25
CA LEU A 432 1.98 29.02 -8.03
C LEU A 432 1.53 29.85 -9.24
N ASP A 433 1.89 29.45 -10.46
CA ASP A 433 1.46 30.12 -11.69
C ASP A 433 -0.06 30.04 -11.89
N MET A 434 -0.68 28.89 -11.56
CA MET A 434 -2.14 28.73 -11.55
C MET A 434 -2.85 29.61 -10.50
N GLY A 435 -2.13 30.20 -9.55
CA GLY A 435 -2.71 31.05 -8.50
C GLY A 435 -3.24 30.26 -7.31
N ILE A 436 -2.54 29.20 -6.91
CA ILE A 436 -2.92 28.38 -5.74
C ILE A 436 -2.92 29.16 -4.42
N GLU A 437 -2.09 30.20 -4.27
CA GLU A 437 -1.91 30.88 -2.98
C GLU A 437 -3.20 31.57 -2.46
N PRO A 438 -3.93 32.37 -3.27
CA PRO A 438 -5.26 32.85 -2.89
C PRO A 438 -6.24 31.73 -2.54
N ALA A 439 -6.19 30.60 -3.26
CA ALA A 439 -7.06 29.46 -2.99
C ALA A 439 -6.74 28.82 -1.64
N LEU A 440 -5.46 28.61 -1.30
CA LEU A 440 -5.05 28.08 0.01
C LEU A 440 -5.39 29.02 1.16
N ALA A 441 -5.29 30.34 0.97
CA ALA A 441 -5.69 31.31 1.99
C ALA A 441 -7.20 31.21 2.30
N SER A 442 -8.04 31.13 1.26
CA SER A 442 -9.48 30.89 1.42
C SER A 442 -9.76 29.52 2.07
N PHE A 443 -9.08 28.48 1.56
CA PHE A 443 -9.21 27.11 2.03
C PHE A 443 -8.86 26.96 3.51
N ARG A 444 -7.80 27.64 3.98
CA ARG A 444 -7.39 27.67 5.39
C ARG A 444 -8.53 28.12 6.30
N SER A 445 -9.14 29.25 5.96
CA SER A 445 -10.28 29.78 6.71
C SER A 445 -11.46 28.80 6.67
N TRP A 446 -11.73 28.17 5.53
CA TRP A 446 -12.77 27.16 5.41
C TRP A 446 -12.50 25.90 6.27
N ALA A 447 -11.28 25.37 6.20
CA ALA A 447 -10.87 24.12 6.86
C ALA A 447 -10.94 24.24 8.39
N HIS A 448 -10.54 25.38 8.96
CA HIS A 448 -10.56 25.62 10.40
C HIS A 448 -11.97 25.80 10.99
N ARG A 449 -13.00 26.08 10.19
CA ARG A 449 -14.37 26.20 10.70
C ARG A 449 -14.92 24.87 11.23
N GLY A 450 -14.32 23.73 10.86
CA GLY A 450 -14.69 22.38 11.34
C GLY A 450 -16.08 21.89 10.91
N HIS A 451 -16.94 22.78 10.43
CA HIS A 451 -18.28 22.46 9.98
C HIS A 451 -18.37 21.54 8.78
N TRP A 452 -17.28 21.21 8.07
CA TRP A 452 -17.30 20.44 6.82
C TRP A 452 -17.18 18.92 7.01
N THR A 453 -16.80 18.47 8.22
CA THR A 453 -16.75 17.06 8.57
C THR A 453 -17.00 16.88 10.07
N ARG A 454 -17.53 15.73 10.48
CA ARG A 454 -17.68 15.37 11.91
C ARG A 454 -16.43 14.69 12.49
N HIS A 455 -15.43 14.44 11.67
CA HIS A 455 -14.26 13.65 12.05
C HIS A 455 -13.05 14.54 12.32
N ASP A 456 -12.72 14.74 13.59
CA ASP A 456 -11.58 15.57 14.03
C ASP A 456 -10.26 15.17 13.33
N TRP A 457 -10.02 13.86 13.17
CA TRP A 457 -8.81 13.35 12.51
C TRP A 457 -8.68 13.80 11.05
N MET A 458 -9.81 14.00 10.32
CA MET A 458 -9.77 14.51 8.95
C MET A 458 -9.40 16.00 8.93
N VAL A 459 -9.90 16.77 9.90
CA VAL A 459 -9.53 18.18 10.05
C VAL A 459 -8.04 18.29 10.34
N GLU A 460 -7.53 17.52 11.30
CA GLU A 460 -6.10 17.48 11.65
C GLU A 460 -5.24 17.13 10.44
N GLU A 461 -5.60 16.07 9.70
CA GLU A 461 -4.86 15.64 8.51
C GLU A 461 -4.86 16.73 7.42
N VAL A 462 -6.02 17.32 7.10
CA VAL A 462 -6.13 18.36 6.06
C VAL A 462 -5.33 19.60 6.44
N VAL A 463 -5.40 20.06 7.70
CA VAL A 463 -4.62 21.20 8.18
C VAL A 463 -3.12 20.91 8.11
N GLN A 464 -2.68 19.73 8.51
CA GLN A 464 -1.27 19.33 8.40
C GLN A 464 -0.79 19.37 6.93
N ARG A 465 -1.59 18.84 5.99
CA ARG A 465 -1.24 18.84 4.56
C ARG A 465 -1.23 20.24 3.96
N LEU A 466 -2.11 21.12 4.42
CA LEU A 466 -2.12 22.52 4.03
C LEU A 466 -0.82 23.23 4.46
N GLU A 467 -0.38 23.03 5.70
CA GLU A 467 0.88 23.60 6.21
C GLU A 467 2.12 23.05 5.51
N GLU A 468 2.15 21.73 5.25
CA GLU A 468 3.17 21.08 4.42
C GLU A 468 3.24 21.75 3.03
N THR A 469 2.09 21.92 2.38
CA THR A 469 1.98 22.51 1.05
C THR A 469 2.49 23.95 1.02
N GLU A 470 2.02 24.83 1.91
CA GLU A 470 2.50 26.22 1.94
C GLU A 470 4.01 26.33 2.19
N THR A 471 4.57 25.42 2.99
CA THR A 471 6.01 25.36 3.23
C THR A 471 6.77 24.98 1.96
N LEU A 472 6.29 23.96 1.23
CA LEU A 472 6.86 23.53 -0.04
C LEU A 472 6.75 24.62 -1.11
N LEU A 473 5.60 25.28 -1.22
CA LEU A 473 5.37 26.38 -2.17
C LEU A 473 6.29 27.58 -1.91
N ARG A 474 6.53 27.95 -0.64
CA ARG A 474 7.51 29.00 -0.30
C ARG A 474 8.95 28.62 -0.71
N GLY A 475 9.29 27.33 -0.62
CA GLY A 475 10.59 26.81 -1.03
C GLY A 475 10.82 26.80 -2.54
N ALA A 476 9.76 26.77 -3.36
CA ALA A 476 9.85 26.72 -4.82
C ALA A 476 10.32 28.04 -5.47
N GLY A 477 10.43 29.13 -4.70
CA GLY A 477 10.95 30.42 -5.18
C GLY A 477 9.92 31.28 -5.93
N PRO A 478 10.29 32.53 -6.31
CA PRO A 478 9.36 33.50 -6.87
C PRO A 478 8.77 33.08 -8.24
N ARG A 479 7.47 33.39 -8.39
CA ARG A 479 6.51 32.98 -9.45
C ARG A 479 6.95 33.13 -10.92
N GLY A 480 8.04 33.84 -11.23
CA GLY A 480 8.31 34.34 -12.58
C GLY A 480 9.36 33.59 -13.40
N THR A 481 10.30 32.90 -12.76
CA THR A 481 11.46 32.30 -13.47
C THR A 481 11.46 30.79 -13.50
N ALA A 482 10.70 30.12 -12.61
CA ALA A 482 10.77 28.67 -12.40
C ALA A 482 10.20 27.82 -13.56
N LEU A 483 9.23 28.33 -14.33
CA LEU A 483 8.62 27.58 -15.44
C LEU A 483 9.42 27.66 -16.75
N ASP A 484 10.39 28.57 -16.84
CA ASP A 484 11.32 28.69 -17.97
C ASP A 484 12.64 27.96 -17.70
N VAL A 485 12.75 27.22 -16.58
CA VAL A 485 13.95 26.48 -16.17
C VAL A 485 14.08 25.19 -16.98
N SER A 486 14.42 25.33 -18.26
CA SER A 486 14.91 24.23 -19.08
C SER A 486 16.42 24.18 -19.17
N GLY A 487 17.11 25.25 -18.76
CA GLY A 487 18.57 25.35 -18.84
C GLY A 487 19.32 24.46 -17.84
N GLY A 488 18.70 24.08 -16.72
CA GLY A 488 19.39 23.40 -15.61
C GLY A 488 18.96 21.97 -15.32
N GLU A 489 17.77 21.53 -15.73
CA GLU A 489 17.33 20.16 -15.44
C GLU A 489 17.98 19.15 -16.42
N PRO A 490 18.40 17.97 -15.94
CA PRO A 490 18.85 16.91 -16.81
C PRO A 490 17.71 16.43 -17.70
N GLU A 491 18.06 15.96 -18.90
CA GLU A 491 17.12 15.23 -19.74
C GLU A 491 16.88 13.85 -19.14
N GLU A 492 15.62 13.54 -18.83
CA GLU A 492 15.20 12.26 -18.26
C GLU A 492 14.41 11.44 -19.28
N PRO A 493 14.54 10.10 -19.25
CA PRO A 493 13.72 9.24 -20.09
C PRO A 493 12.24 9.40 -19.73
N PHE A 494 11.41 9.65 -20.74
CA PHE A 494 9.97 9.70 -20.58
C PHE A 494 9.27 9.36 -21.89
N VAL A 495 8.72 8.15 -21.95
CA VAL A 495 8.09 7.62 -23.16
C VAL A 495 6.59 7.57 -22.92
N CYS A 496 5.87 8.48 -23.57
CA CYS A 496 4.43 8.55 -23.45
C CYS A 496 3.75 8.91 -24.77
N THR A 497 2.45 8.70 -24.79
CA THR A 497 1.56 9.13 -25.85
C THR A 497 0.88 10.42 -25.42
N PHE A 498 1.33 11.53 -25.98
CA PHE A 498 0.87 12.88 -25.65
C PHE A 498 -0.12 13.40 -26.70
N ARG A 499 -1.36 13.66 -26.29
CA ARG A 499 -2.41 14.20 -27.15
C ARG A 499 -2.50 15.71 -26.96
N VAL A 500 -2.16 16.47 -28.00
CA VAL A 500 -2.24 17.94 -27.97
C VAL A 500 -3.70 18.38 -27.83
N ARG A 501 -3.96 19.30 -26.89
CA ARG A 501 -5.27 19.92 -26.67
C ARG A 501 -5.28 21.40 -27.03
N ALA A 502 -4.16 22.08 -26.84
CA ALA A 502 -4.02 23.48 -27.25
C ALA A 502 -4.36 23.66 -28.73
N SER A 503 -5.05 24.76 -29.06
CA SER A 503 -5.45 25.10 -30.42
C SER A 503 -4.25 25.20 -31.37
N ALA A 504 -3.10 25.63 -30.85
CA ALA A 504 -1.81 25.58 -31.53
C ALA A 504 -0.70 25.25 -30.52
N ALA A 505 -0.08 24.09 -30.66
CA ALA A 505 1.17 23.77 -29.97
C ALA A 505 2.36 23.91 -30.93
N VAL A 506 3.55 24.14 -30.38
CA VAL A 506 4.76 24.41 -31.16
C VAL A 506 5.85 23.45 -30.71
N LEU A 507 6.43 22.71 -31.66
CA LEU A 507 7.69 22.00 -31.45
C LEU A 507 8.84 22.97 -31.70
N ARG A 508 9.78 23.02 -30.77
CA ARG A 508 10.97 23.86 -30.81
C ARG A 508 12.24 23.04 -30.88
N LYS A 509 13.33 23.65 -31.35
CA LYS A 509 14.60 22.93 -31.54
C LYS A 509 15.23 22.54 -30.20
N GLU A 510 15.11 23.41 -29.22
CA GLU A 510 15.59 23.26 -27.85
C GLU A 510 14.40 23.45 -26.89
N PRO A 511 14.48 22.96 -25.64
CA PRO A 511 13.39 23.10 -24.67
C PRO A 511 13.28 24.54 -24.13
N ALA A 512 13.28 25.57 -24.97
CA ALA A 512 13.21 26.97 -24.55
C ALA A 512 12.15 27.72 -25.37
N ARG A 513 11.46 28.69 -24.75
CA ARG A 513 10.36 29.43 -25.40
C ARG A 513 10.80 30.29 -26.57
N ASP A 514 12.05 30.75 -26.57
CA ASP A 514 12.69 31.55 -27.61
C ASP A 514 13.39 30.70 -28.68
N SER A 515 13.52 29.40 -28.46
CA SER A 515 14.16 28.48 -29.41
C SER A 515 13.41 28.41 -30.75
N PRO A 516 14.13 28.27 -31.89
CA PRO A 516 13.53 28.18 -33.21
C PRO A 516 12.42 27.13 -33.33
N VAL A 517 11.35 27.50 -34.02
CA VAL A 517 10.22 26.62 -34.28
C VAL A 517 10.59 25.57 -35.33
N VAL A 518 10.43 24.30 -34.96
CA VAL A 518 10.63 23.14 -35.85
C VAL A 518 9.36 22.81 -36.62
N ALA A 519 8.22 22.81 -35.92
CA ALA A 519 6.91 22.50 -36.46
C ALA A 519 5.77 23.10 -35.61
N LYS A 520 4.62 23.34 -36.23
CA LYS A 520 3.36 23.62 -35.53
C LYS A 520 2.53 22.34 -35.46
N VAL A 521 1.91 22.07 -34.33
CA VAL A 521 1.08 20.88 -34.09
C VAL A 521 -0.34 21.29 -33.76
N GLN A 522 -1.29 20.72 -34.51
CA GLN A 522 -2.71 20.98 -34.34
C GLN A 522 -3.28 20.22 -33.13
N SER A 523 -4.35 20.78 -32.55
CA SER A 523 -5.15 20.10 -31.51
C SER A 523 -5.64 18.73 -31.98
N GLY A 524 -5.74 17.78 -31.07
CA GLY A 524 -6.11 16.39 -31.32
C GLY A 524 -4.97 15.52 -31.84
N ARG A 525 -3.84 16.09 -32.28
CA ARG A 525 -2.70 15.30 -32.73
C ARG A 525 -2.08 14.53 -31.57
N VAL A 526 -1.77 13.27 -31.84
CA VAL A 526 -1.06 12.38 -30.91
C VAL A 526 0.41 12.35 -31.27
N LEU A 527 1.27 12.58 -30.28
CA LEU A 527 2.72 12.56 -30.36
C LEU A 527 3.27 11.45 -29.47
N ARG A 528 4.32 10.77 -29.90
CA ARG A 528 5.09 9.86 -29.04
C ARG A 528 6.31 10.61 -28.52
N THR A 529 6.47 10.64 -27.21
CA THR A 529 7.63 11.26 -26.55
C THR A 529 8.74 10.25 -26.33
N ARG A 530 9.96 10.74 -26.09
CA ARG A 530 11.13 9.91 -25.78
C ARG A 530 11.80 10.30 -24.46
N SER A 531 11.85 11.59 -24.19
CA SER A 531 12.45 12.16 -23.00
C SER A 531 11.69 13.41 -22.59
N ARG A 532 12.01 13.90 -21.39
CA ARG A 532 11.58 15.21 -20.91
C ARG A 532 12.73 15.99 -20.32
N ARG A 533 12.53 17.30 -20.21
CA ARG A 533 13.37 18.22 -19.43
C ARG A 533 12.46 19.26 -18.81
N GLY A 534 12.29 19.24 -17.49
CA GLY A 534 11.21 19.97 -16.85
C GLY A 534 9.84 19.59 -17.42
N LEU A 535 9.10 20.61 -17.85
CA LEU A 535 7.79 20.50 -18.51
C LEU A 535 7.88 20.30 -20.02
N TRP A 536 9.09 20.29 -20.59
CA TRP A 536 9.29 20.06 -22.01
C TRP A 536 9.36 18.58 -22.33
N LEU A 537 8.61 18.16 -23.34
CA LEU A 537 8.58 16.81 -23.85
C LEU A 537 9.31 16.77 -25.19
N ARG A 538 10.26 15.87 -25.36
CA ARG A 538 10.90 15.63 -26.64
C ARG A 538 10.05 14.67 -27.47
N ALA A 539 9.62 15.12 -28.64
CA ALA A 539 8.69 14.39 -29.50
C ALA A 539 9.02 14.56 -30.99
N ALA A 540 8.53 13.63 -31.81
CA ALA A 540 8.65 13.70 -33.27
C ALA A 540 7.31 14.04 -33.95
N HIS A 541 7.35 14.91 -34.95
CA HIS A 541 6.21 15.29 -35.78
C HIS A 541 6.65 15.55 -37.23
N GLY A 542 6.04 14.87 -38.20
CA GLY A 542 6.35 15.05 -39.62
C GLY A 542 7.81 14.76 -39.99
N GLY A 543 8.41 13.74 -39.37
CA GLY A 543 9.82 13.37 -39.58
C GLY A 543 10.83 14.31 -38.91
N ARG A 544 10.38 15.34 -38.19
CA ARG A 544 11.23 16.26 -37.43
C ARG A 544 11.07 16.01 -35.94
N GLU A 545 12.17 16.13 -35.21
CA GLU A 545 12.18 16.02 -33.75
C GLU A 545 12.32 17.42 -33.12
N GLY A 546 11.68 17.61 -31.97
CA GLY A 546 11.76 18.84 -31.20
C GLY A 546 11.13 18.71 -29.83
N TRP A 547 11.03 19.84 -29.14
CA TRP A 547 10.52 19.95 -27.78
C TRP A 547 9.17 20.68 -27.78
N ILE A 548 8.18 20.07 -27.14
CA ILE A 548 6.86 20.66 -26.92
C ILE A 548 6.69 20.92 -25.42
N LEU A 549 6.26 22.13 -25.07
CA LEU A 549 6.01 22.50 -23.68
C LEU A 549 4.65 21.94 -23.25
N GLY A 550 4.63 21.13 -22.19
CA GLY A 550 3.43 20.46 -21.69
C GLY A 550 2.43 21.38 -20.97
N TYR A 551 2.85 22.58 -20.59
CA TYR A 551 2.07 23.53 -19.79
C TYR A 551 2.36 24.97 -20.23
N HIS A 552 1.31 25.72 -20.58
CA HIS A 552 1.42 27.10 -21.08
C HIS A 552 0.17 27.92 -20.68
N ASP A 553 0.36 29.17 -20.28
CA ASP A 553 -0.72 30.11 -19.90
C ASP A 553 -1.76 29.51 -18.95
N LYS A 554 -1.29 28.88 -17.85
CA LYS A 554 -2.15 28.23 -16.85
C LYS A 554 -2.97 27.06 -17.37
N THR A 555 -2.68 26.57 -18.57
CA THR A 555 -3.37 25.46 -19.23
C THR A 555 -2.39 24.36 -19.62
N ASN A 556 -2.85 23.12 -19.64
CA ASN A 556 -2.06 22.03 -20.20
C ASN A 556 -2.09 22.11 -21.72
N ALA A 557 -0.93 21.97 -22.34
CA ALA A 557 -0.84 21.95 -23.80
C ALA A 557 -1.45 20.66 -24.40
N GLY A 558 -1.56 19.61 -23.60
CA GLY A 558 -2.10 18.32 -23.97
C GLY A 558 -2.21 17.35 -22.80
N ASP A 559 -2.72 16.16 -23.08
CA ASP A 559 -2.90 15.08 -22.10
C ASP A 559 -1.92 13.95 -22.38
N MET A 560 -1.31 13.42 -21.33
CA MET A 560 -0.74 12.08 -21.38
C MET A 560 -1.89 11.06 -21.44
N THR A 561 -1.97 10.30 -22.53
CA THR A 561 -3.08 9.34 -22.77
C THR A 561 -2.66 7.89 -22.58
N ASP A 562 -1.38 7.60 -22.69
CA ASP A 562 -0.75 6.33 -22.37
C ASP A 562 0.72 6.61 -22.06
N TRP A 563 1.38 5.72 -21.32
CA TRP A 563 2.81 5.79 -21.08
C TRP A 563 3.42 4.39 -21.11
N ASP A 564 4.69 4.32 -21.47
CA ASP A 564 5.37 3.06 -21.77
C ASP A 564 6.73 3.04 -21.09
N ILE A 565 7.00 1.94 -20.40
CA ILE A 565 8.26 1.69 -19.68
C ILE A 565 9.21 0.86 -20.54
N LEU A 566 8.76 0.31 -21.68
CA LEU A 566 9.52 -0.63 -22.51
C LEU A 566 10.56 0.04 -23.42
N GLY A 567 10.83 1.33 -23.25
CA GLY A 567 11.60 2.15 -24.20
C GLY A 567 13.11 2.19 -24.03
N TRP A 568 13.72 1.40 -23.13
CA TRP A 568 15.17 1.42 -22.92
C TRP A 568 15.85 0.10 -23.27
N GLU A 569 17.02 0.22 -23.89
CA GLU A 569 17.93 -0.89 -24.13
C GLU A 569 19.13 -0.81 -23.14
N PRO A 570 19.56 -1.93 -22.53
CA PRO A 570 20.63 -1.96 -21.52
C PRO A 570 22.05 -1.72 -22.02
#